data_AF-A0AAW5BV40-F1
#
_entry.id   AF-A0AAW5BV40-F1
#
_cell.length_a   1.000
_cell.length_b   1.000
_cell.length_c   1.000
_cell.angle_alpha   90.00
_cell.angle_beta   90.00
_cell.angle_gamma   90.00
#
_symmetry.space_group_name_H-M   'P 1'
#
loop_
_entity.id
_entity.type
_entity.pdbx_description
1 polymer ?
#
loop_
_entity_poly.entity_id
_entity_poly.type
_entity_poly.pdbx_seq_one_letter_code
_entity_poly.pdbx_strand_id
1 'polypeptide(L)'
;MERDNFVTAEKVKNAFLGLEHRYHTLMQVFRQHNEDYEKQVEAGMKAKGTLLKYRTVYKHMQEFLDIRYHVKDIALKELTPAFISDFEMFLRTD
;
A
#
# COMPACT_ATOMS: atom_id res chain seq x y z
N MET A 1 31.01 -11.39 -0.46
CA MET A 1 31.13 -12.02 0.87
C MET A 1 29.82 -11.82 1.59
N GLU A 2 29.05 -12.90 1.67
CA GLU A 2 27.76 -12.97 2.35
C GLU A 2 27.94 -12.69 3.85
N ARG A 3 27.23 -11.69 4.36
CA ARG A 3 27.12 -11.42 5.80
C ARG A 3 25.68 -11.06 6.10
N ASP A 4 24.79 -12.06 6.11
CA ASP A 4 23.49 -11.93 6.76
C ASP A 4 22.83 -13.27 7.19
N ASN A 5 23.65 -14.31 7.44
CA ASN A 5 23.17 -15.65 7.82
C ASN A 5 23.14 -15.91 9.35
N PHE A 6 22.77 -14.91 10.17
CA PHE A 6 22.42 -15.19 11.56
C PHE A 6 20.90 -15.28 11.72
N VAL A 7 20.43 -16.51 11.93
CA VAL A 7 19.09 -16.81 12.43
C VAL A 7 19.06 -16.45 13.91
N THR A 8 18.39 -15.36 14.27
CA THR A 8 18.20 -15.00 15.67
C THR A 8 16.89 -15.60 16.17
N ALA A 9 16.79 -15.85 17.49
CA ALA A 9 15.54 -16.28 18.12
C ALA A 9 14.40 -15.28 17.85
N GLU A 10 14.73 -14.01 17.66
CA GLU A 10 13.80 -12.96 17.27
C GLU A 10 13.29 -13.16 15.83
N LYS A 11 14.16 -13.51 14.87
CA LYS A 11 13.72 -13.87 13.51
C LYS A 11 12.81 -15.10 13.50
N VAL A 12 13.19 -16.15 14.24
CA VAL A 12 12.36 -17.37 14.37
C VAL A 12 11.01 -17.07 15.02
N LYS A 13 11.00 -16.26 16.10
CA LYS A 13 9.78 -15.80 16.76
C LYS A 13 8.92 -14.98 15.80
N ASN A 14 9.53 -14.09 15.03
CA ASN A 14 8.80 -13.27 14.06
C ASN A 14 8.25 -14.11 12.91
N ALA A 15 8.97 -15.11 12.41
CA ALA A 15 8.46 -16.03 11.40
C ALA A 15 7.33 -16.91 11.95
N PHE A 16 7.50 -17.44 13.17
CA PHE A 16 6.50 -18.29 13.85
C PHE A 16 5.21 -17.53 14.21
N LEU A 17 5.32 -16.26 14.59
CA LEU A 17 4.19 -15.38 14.88
C LEU A 17 3.64 -14.67 13.63
N GLY A 18 4.19 -14.93 12.44
CA GLY A 18 3.79 -14.28 11.18
C GLY A 18 4.12 -12.78 11.10
N LEU A 19 5.03 -12.31 11.94
CA LEU A 19 5.52 -10.93 12.00
C LEU A 19 6.63 -10.63 10.99
N GLU A 20 7.29 -11.66 10.43
CA GLU A 20 8.46 -11.41 9.58
C GLU A 20 8.15 -11.12 8.12
N HIS A 21 6.97 -11.46 7.60
CA HIS A 21 6.56 -11.14 6.23
C HIS A 21 5.05 -10.94 6.18
N ARG A 22 4.55 -9.86 6.80
CA ARG A 22 3.27 -9.31 6.32
C ARG A 22 3.56 -8.78 4.93
N TYR A 23 3.25 -9.57 3.90
CA TYR A 23 3.15 -9.07 2.53
C TYR A 23 2.06 -8.01 2.53
N HIS A 24 2.44 -6.80 2.91
CA HIS A 24 1.61 -5.62 2.81
C HIS A 24 1.38 -5.43 1.32
N THR A 25 0.12 -5.51 0.92
CA THR A 25 -0.31 -5.19 -0.42
C THR A 25 -0.60 -3.70 -0.50
N LEU A 26 -0.53 -3.14 -1.71
CA LEU A 26 -0.72 -1.71 -1.94
C LEU A 26 -2.10 -1.25 -1.43
N MET A 27 -3.17 -1.96 -1.78
CA MET A 27 -4.52 -1.55 -1.41
C MET A 27 -4.79 -1.72 0.08
N GLN A 28 -4.15 -2.70 0.74
CA GLN A 28 -4.25 -2.85 2.19
C GLN A 28 -3.56 -1.69 2.92
N VAL A 29 -2.34 -1.32 2.52
CA VAL A 29 -1.61 -0.20 3.14
C VAL A 29 -2.32 1.12 2.89
N PHE A 30 -2.81 1.34 1.67
CA PHE A 30 -3.55 2.56 1.36
C PHE A 30 -4.87 2.64 2.15
N ARG A 31 -5.57 1.51 2.34
CA ARG A 31 -6.78 1.49 3.18
C ARG A 31 -6.44 1.89 4.62
N GLN A 32 -5.42 1.27 5.21
CA GLN A 32 -4.98 1.58 6.57
C GLN A 32 -4.60 3.06 6.72
N HIS A 33 -3.88 3.61 5.74
CA HIS A 33 -3.55 5.04 5.71
C HIS A 33 -4.81 5.91 5.73
N ASN A 34 -5.82 5.60 4.91
CA ASN A 34 -7.06 6.36 4.85
C ASN A 34 -7.86 6.28 6.16
N GLU A 35 -7.92 5.12 6.79
CA GLU A 35 -8.58 4.91 8.09
C GLU A 35 -7.88 5.70 9.21
N ASP A 36 -6.55 5.71 9.24
CA ASP A 36 -5.81 6.48 10.24
C ASP A 36 -5.90 7.99 9.98
N TYR A 37 -5.90 8.41 8.70
CA TYR A 37 -6.14 9.80 8.33
C TYR A 37 -7.55 10.25 8.73
N GLU A 38 -8.57 9.39 8.57
CA GLU A 38 -9.94 9.69 8.98
C GLU A 38 -10.04 9.93 10.48
N LYS A 39 -9.42 9.09 11.32
CA LYS A 39 -9.33 9.33 12.77
C LYS A 39 -8.68 10.68 13.10
N GLN A 40 -7.66 11.08 12.35
CA GLN A 40 -7.00 12.38 12.53
C GLN A 40 -7.90 13.56 12.11
N VAL A 41 -8.74 13.38 11.08
CA VAL A 41 -9.75 14.37 10.68
C VAL A 41 -10.83 14.49 11.75
N GLU A 42 -11.32 13.37 12.30
CA GLU A 42 -12.31 13.35 13.39
C GLU A 42 -11.78 14.03 14.65
N ALA A 43 -10.48 13.87 14.94
CA ALA A 43 -9.78 14.55 16.02
C ALA A 43 -9.45 16.03 15.73
N GLY A 44 -9.86 16.58 14.58
CA GLY A 44 -9.59 17.96 14.18
C GLY A 44 -8.13 18.28 13.82
N MET A 45 -7.27 17.26 13.70
CA MET A 45 -5.84 17.42 13.42
C MET A 45 -5.52 17.52 11.91
N LYS A 46 -6.43 17.07 11.05
CA LYS A 46 -6.26 17.04 9.59
C LYS A 46 -7.48 17.56 8.85
N ALA A 47 -7.27 18.01 7.62
CA ALA A 47 -8.33 18.57 6.79
C ALA A 47 -9.16 17.48 6.09
N LYS A 48 -10.49 17.56 6.20
CA LYS A 48 -11.44 16.66 5.52
C LYS A 48 -11.28 16.67 3.99
N GLY A 49 -10.94 17.82 3.41
CA GLY A 49 -10.70 17.94 1.96
C GLY A 49 -9.55 17.05 1.47
N THR A 50 -8.50 16.87 2.29
CA THR A 50 -7.37 15.99 1.94
C THR A 50 -7.77 14.52 2.04
N LEU A 51 -8.56 14.12 3.05
CA LEU A 51 -9.11 12.77 3.14
C LEU A 51 -9.94 12.41 1.90
N LEU A 52 -10.74 13.35 1.39
CA LEU A 52 -11.51 13.13 0.18
C LEU A 52 -10.58 12.86 -1.03
N LYS A 53 -9.49 13.61 -1.18
CA LYS A 53 -8.49 13.37 -2.22
C LYS A 53 -7.87 11.97 -2.10
N TYR A 54 -7.49 11.54 -0.88
CA TYR A 54 -6.95 10.19 -0.68
C TYR A 54 -7.96 9.09 -1.02
N ARG A 55 -9.24 9.26 -0.67
CA ARG A 55 -10.31 8.34 -1.05
C ARG A 55 -10.54 8.29 -2.55
N THR A 56 -10.42 9.43 -3.24
CA THR A 56 -10.50 9.49 -4.71
C THR A 56 -9.35 8.72 -5.35
N VAL A 57 -8.11 8.99 -4.94
CA VAL A 57 -6.93 8.28 -5.48
C VAL A 57 -6.97 6.79 -5.15
N TYR A 58 -7.51 6.39 -3.99
CA TYR A 58 -7.73 4.99 -3.64
C TYR A 58 -8.64 4.29 -4.66
N LYS A 59 -9.76 4.92 -5.03
CA LYS A 59 -10.68 4.38 -6.05
C LYS A 59 -10.02 4.26 -7.41
N HIS A 60 -9.30 5.29 -7.86
CA HIS A 60 -8.56 5.22 -9.11
C HIS A 60 -7.49 4.12 -9.10
N MET A 61 -6.82 3.90 -7.98
CA MET A 61 -5.88 2.79 -7.85
C MET A 61 -6.58 1.42 -7.99
N GLN A 62 -7.78 1.27 -7.42
CA GLN A 62 -8.57 0.04 -7.59
C GLN A 62 -8.96 -0.18 -9.06
N GLU A 63 -9.44 0.86 -9.73
CA GLU A 63 -9.84 0.82 -11.15
C GLU A 63 -8.63 0.51 -12.04
N PHE A 64 -7.50 1.16 -11.80
CA PHE A 64 -6.25 0.91 -12.51
C PHE A 64 -5.78 -0.54 -12.39
N LEU A 65 -5.76 -1.08 -11.17
CA LEU A 65 -5.36 -2.47 -10.94
C LEU A 65 -6.31 -3.46 -11.63
N ASP A 66 -7.60 -3.17 -11.64
CA ASP A 66 -8.61 -4.01 -12.29
C ASP A 66 -8.48 -3.98 -13.83
N ILE A 67 -8.28 -2.78 -14.40
CA ILE A 67 -8.22 -2.55 -15.84
C ILE A 67 -6.90 -3.03 -16.44
N ARG A 68 -5.76 -2.70 -15.82
CA ARG A 68 -4.42 -2.91 -16.40
C ARG A 68 -3.77 -4.22 -15.95
N TYR A 69 -4.05 -4.66 -14.72
CA TYR A 69 -3.41 -5.82 -14.12
C TYR A 69 -4.38 -6.98 -13.85
N HIS A 70 -5.69 -6.75 -13.97
CA HIS A 70 -6.75 -7.72 -13.68
C HIS A 70 -6.65 -8.35 -12.28
N VAL A 71 -6.17 -7.55 -11.32
CA VAL A 71 -6.07 -7.93 -9.91
C VAL A 71 -6.79 -6.91 -9.05
N LYS A 72 -7.27 -7.34 -7.89
CA LYS A 72 -7.85 -6.43 -6.89
C LYS A 72 -6.80 -5.79 -5.99
N ASP A 73 -5.58 -6.34 -5.97
CA ASP A 73 -4.49 -5.87 -5.14
C ASP A 73 -3.13 -6.36 -5.68
N ILE A 74 -2.05 -5.73 -5.23
CA ILE A 74 -0.68 -6.04 -5.65
C ILE A 74 0.27 -5.99 -4.43
N ALA A 75 1.21 -6.94 -4.33
CA ALA A 75 2.19 -6.92 -3.26
C ALA A 75 3.16 -5.74 -3.44
N LEU A 76 3.54 -5.05 -2.37
CA LEU A 76 4.43 -3.87 -2.46
C LEU A 76 5.77 -4.15 -3.16
N LYS A 77 6.29 -5.38 -3.03
CA LYS A 77 7.54 -5.82 -3.69
C LYS A 77 7.45 -5.87 -5.22
N GLU A 78 6.22 -5.93 -5.76
CA GLU A 78 5.96 -5.97 -7.20
C GLU A 78 5.81 -4.55 -7.79
N LEU A 79 5.89 -3.50 -6.96
CA LEU A 79 5.84 -2.12 -7.44
C LEU A 79 7.16 -1.75 -8.12
N THR A 80 7.07 -1.46 -9.42
CA THR A 80 8.21 -1.05 -10.25
C THR A 80 8.09 0.42 -10.67
N PRO A 81 9.16 1.06 -11.17
CA PRO A 81 9.04 2.38 -11.78
C PRO A 81 8.02 2.43 -12.92
N ALA A 82 7.90 1.34 -13.71
CA ALA A 82 6.92 1.22 -14.78
C ALA A 82 5.48 1.27 -14.24
N PHE A 83 5.20 0.58 -13.13
CA PHE A 83 3.89 0.67 -12.45
C PHE A 83 3.50 2.11 -12.12
N ILE A 84 4.45 2.90 -11.62
CA ILE A 84 4.22 4.31 -11.25
C ILE A 84 3.90 5.15 -12.49
N SER A 85 4.69 4.99 -13.55
CA SER A 85 4.47 5.69 -14.83
C SER A 85 3.14 5.30 -15.49
N ASP A 86 2.77 4.01 -15.45
CA ASP A 86 1.51 3.52 -16.00
C ASP A 86 0.31 4.08 -15.22
N PHE A 87 0.42 4.16 -13.89
CA PHE A 87 -0.63 4.77 -13.07
C PHE A 87 -0.75 6.27 -13.33
N GLU A 88 0.37 6.98 -13.47
CA GLU A 88 0.34 8.40 -13.87
C GLU A 88 -0.35 8.57 -15.23
N MET A 89 -0.03 7.73 -16.20
CA MET A 89 -0.66 7.78 -17.52
C MET A 89 -2.16 7.52 -17.43
N PHE A 90 -2.58 6.49 -16.69
CA PHE A 90 -3.99 6.16 -16.45
C PHE A 90 -4.77 7.36 -15.92
N LEU A 91 -4.26 8.05 -14.89
CA LEU A 91 -4.91 9.24 -14.31
C LEU A 91 -5.05 10.43 -15.27
N ARG A 92 -4.30 10.46 -16.38
CA ARG A 92 -4.35 11.54 -17.38
C ARG A 92 -5.27 11.23 -18.55
N THR A 93 -5.55 9.95 -18.81
CA THR A 93 -6.23 9.52 -20.03
C THR A 93 -7.59 8.91 -19.81
N ASP A 94 -7.86 8.41 -18.60
CA ASP A 94 -9.05 7.65 -18.23
C ASP A 94 -9.78 8.32 -17.03
#